data_AF-A0A2H5Y4W4-F1
#
_entry.id   AF-A0A2H5Y4W4-F1
#
_cell.length_a   1.000
_cell.length_b   1.000
_cell.length_c   1.000
_cell.angle_alpha   90.00
_cell.angle_beta   90.00
_cell.angle_gamma   90.00
#
_symmetry.space_group_name_H-M   'P 1'
#
loop_
_entity.id
_entity.type
_entity.pdbx_description
1 polymer ?
#
loop_
_entity_poly.entity_id
_entity_poly.type
_entity_poly.pdbx_seq_one_letter_code
_entity_poly.pdbx_strand_id
1 'polypeptide(L)'
;MTDTRQRTAREAIARGVLGALAFAFAVTGVGFLVFPEAVLEGIERVGRSIGPFPSAPGGRFWLILAFAYMILVTFLAGLSAWRPSTFRPMLWALMAGKLASSLTALAFFMLDHPAFIYLLNFLVDGGIVLLVGLCAWFLRGQPDADGNSGSSAPPR
;
A
#
# COMPACT_ATOMS: atom_id res chain seq x y z
N MET A 1 -7.10 15.36 -29.12
CA MET A 1 -6.45 14.05 -29.34
C MET A 1 -5.30 13.76 -28.37
N THR A 2 -4.53 14.76 -27.93
CA THR A 2 -3.43 14.60 -26.94
C THR A 2 -3.91 14.26 -25.53
N ASP A 3 -5.02 14.83 -25.08
CA ASP A 3 -5.59 14.63 -23.73
C ASP A 3 -6.03 13.16 -23.49
N THR A 4 -6.74 12.55 -24.44
CA THR A 4 -7.20 11.15 -24.33
C THR A 4 -6.05 10.15 -24.21
N ARG A 5 -4.95 10.37 -24.95
CA ARG A 5 -3.75 9.52 -24.92
C ARG A 5 -2.97 9.67 -23.61
N GLN A 6 -2.95 10.88 -23.04
CA GLN A 6 -2.35 11.13 -21.74
C GLN A 6 -3.16 10.51 -20.59
N ARG A 7 -4.50 10.52 -20.68
CA ARG A 7 -5.36 9.84 -19.70
C ARG A 7 -5.14 8.33 -19.69
N THR A 8 -5.12 7.68 -20.86
CA THR A 8 -4.92 6.24 -20.96
C THR A 8 -3.53 5.80 -20.48
N ALA A 9 -2.49 6.57 -20.80
CA ALA A 9 -1.13 6.30 -20.31
C ALA A 9 -1.03 6.40 -18.77
N ARG A 10 -1.62 7.44 -18.17
CA ARG A 10 -1.65 7.63 -16.71
C ARG A 10 -2.37 6.51 -16.00
N GLU A 11 -3.53 6.10 -16.52
CA GLU A 11 -4.24 4.96 -15.96
C GLU A 11 -3.42 3.67 -16.10
N ALA A 12 -2.81 3.39 -17.25
CA ALA A 12 -2.00 2.19 -17.45
C ALA A 12 -0.83 2.12 -16.44
N ILE A 13 -0.16 3.25 -16.18
CA ILE A 13 0.89 3.33 -15.16
C ILE A 13 0.32 3.04 -13.77
N ALA A 14 -0.79 3.69 -13.38
CA ALA A 14 -1.42 3.45 -12.09
C ALA A 14 -1.86 1.98 -11.93
N ARG A 15 -2.44 1.38 -12.97
CA ARG A 15 -2.81 -0.05 -13.00
C ARG A 15 -1.58 -0.93 -12.79
N GLY A 16 -0.47 -0.64 -13.49
CA GLY A 16 0.78 -1.39 -13.37
C GLY A 16 1.38 -1.30 -11.96
N VAL A 17 1.46 -0.10 -11.39
CA VAL A 17 2.00 0.13 -10.04
C VAL A 17 1.14 -0.55 -8.97
N LEU A 18 -0.19 -0.35 -9.01
CA LEU A 18 -1.12 -0.95 -8.06
C LEU A 18 -1.18 -2.48 -8.20
N GLY A 19 -1.07 -3.00 -9.42
CA GLY A 19 -0.99 -4.43 -9.69
C GLY A 19 0.31 -5.04 -9.13
N ALA A 20 1.45 -4.37 -9.32
CA ALA A 20 2.71 -4.79 -8.74
C ALA A 20 2.68 -4.78 -7.20
N LEU A 21 2.05 -3.77 -6.59
CA LEU A 21 1.81 -3.71 -5.15
C LEU A 21 0.93 -4.88 -4.67
N ALA A 22 -0.19 -5.14 -5.34
CA ALA A 22 -1.07 -6.26 -5.02
C ALA A 22 -0.31 -7.59 -5.09
N PHE A 23 0.50 -7.78 -6.13
CA PHE A 23 1.35 -8.96 -6.28
C PHE A 23 2.37 -9.08 -5.14
N ALA A 24 3.07 -7.99 -4.82
CA ALA A 24 4.04 -7.97 -3.73
C ALA A 24 3.41 -8.30 -2.37
N PHE A 25 2.22 -7.76 -2.08
CA PHE A 25 1.47 -8.08 -0.86
C PHE A 25 1.03 -9.55 -0.82
N ALA A 26 0.56 -10.09 -1.94
CA ALA A 26 0.16 -11.50 -2.01
C ALA A 26 1.37 -12.42 -1.76
N VAL A 27 2.49 -12.17 -2.43
CA VAL A 27 3.73 -12.95 -2.27
C VAL A 27 4.24 -12.85 -0.82
N THR A 28 4.21 -11.66 -0.24
CA THR A 28 4.62 -11.45 1.16
C THR A 28 3.71 -12.20 2.12
N GLY A 29 2.39 -12.09 1.96
CA GLY A 29 1.41 -12.79 2.79
C GLY A 29 1.57 -14.31 2.72
N VAL A 30 1.72 -14.87 1.51
CA VAL A 30 1.97 -16.31 1.34
C VAL A 30 3.32 -16.72 1.93
N GLY A 31 4.37 -15.91 1.73
CA GLY A 31 5.70 -16.16 2.30
C GLY A 31 5.67 -16.26 3.82
N PHE A 32 5.01 -15.30 4.50
CA PHE A 32 4.83 -15.34 5.95
C PHE A 32 3.95 -16.50 6.42
N LEU A 33 2.97 -16.93 5.62
CA LEU A 33 2.11 -18.05 5.97
C LEU A 33 2.86 -19.40 5.90
N VAL A 34 3.65 -19.60 4.85
CA VAL A 34 4.34 -20.87 4.59
C VAL A 34 5.66 -20.96 5.35
N PHE A 35 6.41 -19.86 5.43
CA PHE A 35 7.76 -19.82 6.02
C PHE A 35 7.94 -18.62 6.97
N PRO A 36 7.16 -18.53 8.07
CA PRO A 36 7.21 -17.40 8.99
C PRO A 36 8.61 -17.17 9.57
N GLU A 37 9.22 -18.23 10.09
CA GLU A 37 10.54 -18.14 10.73
C GLU A 37 11.64 -17.78 9.74
N ALA A 38 11.63 -18.37 8.54
CA ALA A 38 12.65 -18.08 7.53
C ALA A 38 12.60 -16.62 7.05
N VAL A 39 11.40 -16.04 6.96
CA VAL A 39 11.22 -14.61 6.62
C VAL A 39 11.75 -13.72 7.75
N LEU A 40 11.43 -14.04 9.01
CA LEU A 40 11.97 -13.31 10.17
C LEU A 40 13.50 -13.42 10.24
N GLU A 41 14.05 -14.62 10.13
CA GLU A 41 15.51 -14.85 10.15
C GLU A 41 16.22 -14.10 9.02
N GLY A 42 15.61 -14.04 7.84
CA GLY A 42 16.13 -13.27 6.71
C GLY A 42 16.20 -11.77 7.01
N ILE A 43 15.12 -11.21 7.56
CA ILE A 43 15.07 -9.79 7.98
C ILE A 43 16.09 -9.53 9.09
N GLU A 44 16.17 -10.40 10.08
CA GLU A 44 17.15 -10.27 11.16
C GLU A 44 18.59 -10.37 10.66
N ARG A 45 18.87 -11.25 9.68
CA ARG A 45 20.21 -11.37 9.08
C ARG A 45 20.62 -10.06 8.41
N VAL A 46 19.70 -9.42 7.68
CA VAL A 46 19.94 -8.08 7.11
C VAL A 46 20.14 -7.06 8.23
N GLY A 47 19.29 -7.08 9.26
CA GLY A 47 19.42 -6.20 10.43
C GLY A 47 20.79 -6.34 11.10
N ARG A 48 21.26 -7.56 11.36
CA ARG A 48 22.57 -7.86 11.96
C ARG A 48 23.74 -7.34 11.12
N SER A 49 23.60 -7.27 9.80
CA SER A 49 24.63 -6.69 8.92
C SER A 49 24.73 -5.16 9.03
N ILE A 50 23.64 -4.50 9.46
CA ILE A 50 23.55 -3.04 9.61
C ILE A 50 23.85 -2.63 11.06
N GLY A 51 23.50 -3.44 12.06
CA GLY A 51 23.78 -3.15 13.46
C GLY A 51 23.27 -4.22 14.44
N PRO A 52 23.59 -4.09 15.74
CA PRO A 52 23.16 -5.00 16.78
C PRO A 52 21.70 -4.71 17.19
N PHE A 53 20.75 -5.18 16.38
CA PHE A 53 19.32 -5.06 16.70
C PHE A 53 18.82 -6.30 17.46
N PRO A 54 17.98 -6.13 18.50
CA PRO A 54 17.35 -7.25 19.19
C PRO A 54 16.32 -7.96 18.29
N SER A 55 16.16 -9.28 18.50
CA SER A 55 15.12 -10.06 17.85
C SER A 55 13.73 -9.57 18.24
N ALA A 56 12.82 -9.51 17.28
CA ALA A 56 11.45 -9.08 17.52
C ALA A 56 10.65 -10.20 18.21
N PRO A 57 9.76 -9.88 19.16
CA PRO A 57 8.88 -10.87 19.77
C PRO A 57 7.91 -11.47 18.74
N GLY A 58 7.98 -12.80 18.56
CA GLY A 58 7.17 -13.55 17.61
C GLY A 58 5.96 -14.27 18.24
N GLY A 59 4.93 -14.59 17.44
CA GLY A 59 3.80 -15.39 17.90
C GLY A 59 2.78 -15.75 16.81
N ARG A 60 2.14 -16.93 16.94
CA ARG A 60 1.15 -17.44 15.97
C ARG A 60 -0.07 -16.53 15.79
N PHE A 61 -0.47 -15.82 16.85
CA PHE A 61 -1.55 -14.84 16.78
C PHE A 61 -1.22 -13.67 15.84
N TRP A 62 -0.01 -13.13 15.94
CA TRP A 62 0.47 -12.04 15.08
C TRP A 62 0.60 -12.47 13.62
N LEU A 63 0.96 -13.73 13.36
CA LEU A 63 0.98 -14.29 12.00
C LEU A 63 -0.41 -14.32 11.36
N ILE A 64 -1.45 -14.69 12.11
CA ILE A 64 -2.83 -14.66 11.61
C ILE A 64 -3.23 -13.22 11.25
N LEU A 65 -2.92 -12.26 12.13
CA LEU A 65 -3.24 -10.85 11.90
C LEU A 65 -2.47 -10.28 10.71
N ALA A 66 -1.18 -10.59 10.59
CA ALA A 66 -0.35 -10.18 9.46
C ALA A 66 -0.87 -10.77 8.14
N PHE A 67 -1.20 -12.05 8.12
CA PHE A 67 -1.76 -12.70 6.94
C PHE A 67 -3.10 -12.10 6.52
N ALA A 68 -4.03 -11.94 7.47
CA ALA A 68 -5.33 -11.32 7.21
C ALA A 68 -5.19 -9.90 6.65
N TYR A 69 -4.27 -9.11 7.22
CA TYR A 69 -3.94 -7.77 6.72
C TYR A 69 -3.36 -7.81 5.30
N MET A 70 -2.45 -8.75 5.01
CA MET A 70 -1.88 -8.91 3.66
C MET A 70 -2.94 -9.23 2.61
N ILE A 71 -3.92 -10.08 2.92
CA ILE A 71 -5.07 -10.33 2.03
C ILE A 71 -5.90 -9.05 1.83
N LEU A 72 -6.17 -8.30 2.89
CA LEU A 72 -6.93 -7.05 2.80
C LEU A 72 -6.22 -6.03 1.89
N VAL A 73 -4.92 -5.76 2.10
CA VAL A 73 -4.18 -4.80 1.28
C VAL A 73 -3.97 -5.29 -0.16
N THR A 74 -3.84 -6.60 -0.37
CA THR A 74 -3.82 -7.21 -1.71
C THR A 74 -5.13 -6.94 -2.44
N PHE A 75 -6.27 -7.11 -1.76
CA PHE A 75 -7.59 -6.89 -2.34
C PHE A 75 -7.83 -5.41 -2.64
N LEU A 76 -7.49 -4.51 -1.69
CA LEU A 76 -7.55 -3.06 -1.87
C LEU A 76 -6.72 -2.61 -3.09
N ALA A 77 -5.46 -3.08 -3.18
CA ALA A 77 -4.57 -2.75 -4.29
C ALA A 77 -5.05 -3.38 -5.62
N GLY A 78 -5.51 -4.62 -5.60
CA GLY A 78 -6.00 -5.34 -6.78
C GLY A 78 -7.27 -4.75 -7.38
N LEU A 79 -8.25 -4.41 -6.55
CA LEU A 79 -9.45 -3.69 -7.01
C LEU A 79 -9.11 -2.30 -7.56
N SER A 80 -8.21 -1.59 -6.88
CA SER A 80 -7.71 -0.29 -7.36
C SER A 80 -6.95 -0.42 -8.68
N ALA A 81 -6.23 -1.52 -8.91
CA ALA A 81 -5.54 -1.81 -10.16
C ALA A 81 -6.51 -2.17 -11.29
N TRP A 82 -7.65 -2.78 -10.99
CA TRP A 82 -8.62 -3.14 -12.03
C TRP A 82 -9.29 -1.89 -12.64
N ARG A 83 -9.77 -0.97 -11.80
CA ARG A 83 -10.34 0.32 -12.23
C ARG A 83 -9.87 1.49 -11.36
N PRO A 84 -8.70 2.10 -11.66
CA PRO A 84 -8.11 3.15 -10.82
C PRO A 84 -8.95 4.42 -10.68
N SER A 85 -9.71 4.78 -11.72
CA SER A 85 -10.57 5.98 -11.72
C SER A 85 -11.84 5.79 -10.89
N THR A 86 -12.44 4.60 -10.90
CA THR A 86 -13.65 4.27 -10.15
C THR A 86 -13.36 3.99 -8.67
N PHE A 87 -12.27 3.29 -8.36
CA PHE A 87 -11.95 2.85 -7.00
C PHE A 87 -10.99 3.80 -6.26
N ARG A 88 -10.99 5.10 -6.59
CA ARG A 88 -10.22 6.13 -5.88
C ARG A 88 -10.42 6.12 -4.34
N PRO A 89 -11.64 5.91 -3.79
CA PRO A 89 -11.82 5.79 -2.33
C PRO A 89 -11.00 4.66 -1.70
N MET A 90 -10.74 3.59 -2.46
CA MET A 90 -10.02 2.42 -1.99
C MET A 90 -8.52 2.68 -1.86
N LEU A 91 -7.98 3.60 -2.66
CA LEU A 91 -6.61 4.11 -2.51
C LEU A 91 -6.44 4.85 -1.18
N TRP A 92 -7.43 5.65 -0.76
CA TRP A 92 -7.39 6.34 0.53
C TRP A 92 -7.41 5.35 1.70
N ALA A 93 -8.21 4.29 1.61
CA ALA A 93 -8.22 3.22 2.61
C ALA A 93 -6.87 2.48 2.68
N LEU A 94 -6.26 2.17 1.53
CA LEU A 94 -4.94 1.56 1.46
C LEU A 94 -3.85 2.47 2.07
N MET A 95 -3.90 3.77 1.76
CA MET A 95 -2.99 4.76 2.33
C MET A 95 -3.16 4.86 3.84
N ALA A 96 -4.39 4.96 4.34
CA ALA A 96 -4.67 5.04 5.77
C ALA A 96 -4.15 3.80 6.51
N GLY A 97 -4.39 2.61 5.95
CA GLY A 97 -3.90 1.35 6.52
C GLY A 97 -2.37 1.27 6.57
N LYS A 98 -1.68 1.70 5.51
CA LYS A 98 -0.21 1.69 5.46
C LYS A 98 0.42 2.81 6.31
N LEU A 99 -0.24 3.97 6.39
CA LEU A 99 0.18 5.06 7.26
C LEU A 99 0.08 4.66 8.73
N ALA A 100 -1.03 4.05 9.13
CA ALA A 100 -1.21 3.54 10.49
C ALA A 100 -0.12 2.51 10.84
N SER A 101 0.11 1.52 9.96
CA SER A 101 1.17 0.52 10.14
C SER A 101 2.57 1.14 10.25
N SER A 102 2.91 2.09 9.38
CA SER A 102 4.18 2.81 9.40
C SER A 102 4.36 3.60 10.71
N LEU A 103 3.34 4.36 11.14
CA LEU A 103 3.39 5.17 12.35
C LEU A 103 3.48 4.30 13.62
N THR A 104 2.72 3.21 13.68
CA THR A 104 2.79 2.25 14.79
C THR A 104 4.15 1.56 14.85
N ALA A 105 4.73 1.18 13.70
CA ALA A 105 6.07 0.61 13.65
C ALA A 105 7.14 1.59 14.13
N LEU A 106 7.08 2.87 13.71
CA LEU A 106 7.98 3.91 14.20
C LEU A 106 7.83 4.13 15.71
N ALA A 107 6.58 4.14 16.20
CA ALA A 107 6.30 4.29 17.63
C ALA A 107 6.89 3.11 18.44
N PHE A 108 6.73 1.86 17.99
CA PHE A 108 7.33 0.70 18.67
C PHE A 108 8.86 0.71 18.62
N PHE A 109 9.45 1.14 17.51
CA PHE A 109 10.90 1.29 17.42
C PHE A 109 11.44 2.32 18.42
N MET A 110 10.73 3.44 18.63
CA MET A 110 11.16 4.51 19.53
C MET A 110 10.84 4.27 21.00
N LEU A 111 9.73 3.59 21.31
CA LEU A 111 9.15 3.57 22.66
C LEU A 111 9.25 2.21 23.38
N ASP A 112 9.46 1.11 22.67
CA ASP A 112 9.37 -0.23 23.26
C ASP A 112 10.64 -1.06 22.96
N HIS A 113 10.75 -1.56 21.73
CA HIS A 113 11.86 -2.41 21.30
C HIS A 113 12.40 -1.92 19.96
N PRO A 114 13.66 -1.45 19.88
CA PRO A 114 14.27 -0.98 18.64
C PRO A 114 14.67 -2.16 17.75
N ALA A 115 13.74 -3.03 17.39
CA ALA A 115 13.97 -4.13 16.48
C ALA A 115 14.04 -3.61 15.04
N PHE A 116 14.97 -4.16 14.25
CA PHE A 116 15.18 -3.75 12.85
C PHE A 116 13.91 -3.90 12.00
N ILE A 117 13.08 -4.90 12.31
CA ILE A 117 11.83 -5.16 11.59
C ILE A 117 10.86 -3.97 11.64
N TYR A 118 10.83 -3.20 12.73
CA TYR A 118 9.96 -2.05 12.86
C TYR A 118 10.44 -0.87 12.02
N LEU A 119 11.75 -0.64 11.97
CA LEU A 119 12.35 0.39 11.11
C LEU A 119 12.16 0.05 9.63
N LEU A 120 12.39 -1.22 9.25
CA LEU A 120 12.15 -1.71 7.89
C LEU A 120 10.67 -1.54 7.52
N ASN A 121 9.74 -1.90 8.41
CA ASN A 121 8.31 -1.75 8.18
C ASN A 121 7.91 -0.27 8.01
N PHE A 122 8.43 0.62 8.87
CA PHE A 122 8.22 2.07 8.72
C PHE A 122 8.63 2.56 7.33
N LEU A 123 9.82 2.17 6.87
CA LEU A 123 10.37 2.60 5.58
C LEU A 123 9.58 2.04 4.39
N VAL A 124 9.27 0.74 4.42
CA VAL A 124 8.51 0.05 3.36
C VAL A 124 7.09 0.62 3.28
N ASP A 125 6.37 0.68 4.40
CA ASP A 125 4.99 1.14 4.41
C ASP A 125 4.89 2.65 4.17
N GLY A 126 5.84 3.45 4.67
CA GLY A 126 5.95 4.87 4.35
C GLY A 126 6.18 5.12 2.86
N GLY A 127 7.07 4.34 2.24
CA GLY A 127 7.29 4.37 0.79
C GLY A 127 6.05 4.01 -0.02
N ILE A 128 5.29 3.01 0.43
CA ILE A 128 4.01 2.63 -0.19
C ILE A 128 2.99 3.76 -0.09
N VAL A 129 2.86 4.43 1.07
CA VAL A 129 1.95 5.58 1.23
C VAL A 129 2.31 6.69 0.24
N LEU A 130 3.59 7.01 0.09
CA LEU A 130 4.05 8.02 -0.87
C LEU A 130 3.74 7.60 -2.31
N LEU A 131 4.01 6.35 -2.67
CA LEU A 131 3.75 5.83 -4.02
C LEU A 131 2.25 5.82 -4.36
N VAL A 132 1.40 5.36 -3.43
CA VAL A 132 -0.06 5.35 -3.62
C VAL A 132 -0.62 6.77 -3.63
N GLY A 133 -0.12 7.66 -2.77
CA GLY A 133 -0.49 9.08 -2.76
C GLY A 133 -0.11 9.78 -4.07
N LEU A 134 1.06 9.46 -4.63
CA LEU A 134 1.48 9.95 -5.94
C LEU A 134 0.55 9.42 -7.04
N CYS A 135 0.15 8.15 -7.00
CA CYS A 135 -0.86 7.59 -7.92
C CYS A 135 -2.21 8.32 -7.79
N ALA A 136 -2.67 8.57 -6.57
CA ALA A 136 -3.91 9.31 -6.31
C ALA A 136 -3.84 10.76 -6.83
N TRP A 137 -2.69 11.43 -6.67
CA TRP A 137 -2.44 12.76 -7.22
C TRP A 137 -2.46 12.77 -8.76
N PHE A 138 -1.78 11.80 -9.38
CA PHE A 138 -1.77 11.65 -10.84
C PHE A 138 -3.15 11.35 -11.42
N LEU A 139 -4.01 10.66 -10.66
CA LEU A 139 -5.39 10.36 -11.05
C LEU A 139 -6.33 11.55 -10.81
N ARG A 140 -6.11 12.41 -9.79
CA ARG A 140 -6.95 13.58 -9.44
C ARG A 140 -7.06 14.64 -10.54
N GLY A 141 -6.07 14.72 -11.44
CA GLY A 141 -6.11 15.64 -12.58
C GLY A 141 -7.13 15.28 -13.67
N GLN A 142 -7.93 14.23 -13.48
CA GLN A 142 -9.02 13.86 -14.38
C GLN A 142 -10.34 14.38 -13.80
N PRO A 143 -10.96 15.41 -14.40
CA PRO A 143 -12.31 15.83 -14.02
C PRO A 143 -13.26 14.66 -14.16
N ASP A 144 -14.09 14.47 -13.15
CA ASP A 144 -15.09 13.41 -13.08
C ASP A 144 -15.99 13.51 -14.30
N ALA A 145 -16.19 12.39 -15.00
CA ALA A 145 -16.99 12.32 -16.22
C ALA A 145 -18.49 12.55 -15.98
N ASP A 146 -18.90 12.77 -14.72
CA ASP A 146 -20.31 12.82 -14.30
C ASP A 146 -20.79 14.24 -13.95
N GLY A 147 -20.10 15.26 -14.44
CA GLY A 147 -20.38 16.66 -14.18
C GLY A 147 -21.06 17.44 -15.31
N ASN A 148 -22.04 16.88 -16.04
CA ASN A 148 -22.96 17.69 -16.83
C ASN A 148 -24.29 17.00 -17.17
N SER A 149 -25.39 17.42 -16.55
CA SER A 149 -26.62 17.84 -17.27
C SER A 149 -27.72 18.20 -16.27
N GLY A 150 -27.88 19.47 -15.93
CA GLY A 150 -29.00 19.87 -15.08
C GLY A 150 -29.06 21.32 -14.61
N SER A 151 -28.74 22.31 -15.45
CA SER A 151 -29.43 23.62 -15.44
C SER A 151 -28.86 24.52 -16.54
N SER A 152 -29.37 24.34 -17.75
CA SER A 152 -29.27 25.37 -18.79
C SER A 152 -30.56 25.34 -19.61
N ALA A 153 -31.60 25.98 -19.09
CA ALA A 153 -32.73 26.44 -19.88
C ALA A 153 -33.08 27.87 -19.47
N PRO A 154 -32.86 28.84 -20.37
CA PRO A 154 -33.81 29.94 -20.56
C PRO A 154 -34.14 30.10 -22.06
N PRO A 155 -35.16 30.88 -22.48
CA PRO A 155 -36.38 31.37 -21.82
C PRO A 155 -37.67 30.97 -22.59
N ARG A 156 -38.84 31.15 -21.97
CA ARG A 156 -40.08 31.56 -22.65
C ARG A 156 -40.85 32.51 -21.76
#